data_AF-A0A1Y5KEW3-F1
#
_entry.id   AF-A0A1Y5KEW3-F1
#
_cell.length_a   1.000
_cell.length_b   1.000
_cell.length_c   1.000
_cell.angle_alpha   90.00
_cell.angle_beta   90.00
_cell.angle_gamma   90.00
#
_symmetry.space_group_name_H-M   'P 1'
#
loop_
_entity.id
_entity.type
_entity.pdbx_description
1 polymer ?
#
loop_
_entity_poly.entity_id
_entity_poly.type
_entity_poly.pdbx_seq_one_letter_code
_entity_poly.pdbx_strand_id
1 'polypeptide(L)'
;MMNSPTRPIHPTELRIRTILSPEHPLCRDDVVWMLGYIKKKVADEDPAFMDLSQPRLMKNFLYFAEAAMALIQRRHCSDQEADRLRDWLREASHGLA
;
A
#
# COMPACT_ATOMS: atom_id res chain seq x y z
N MET A 1 13.55 33.81 -8.50
CA MET A 1 13.21 32.40 -8.28
C MET A 1 11.70 32.28 -8.23
N MET A 2 11.07 31.72 -9.26
CA MET A 2 9.62 31.55 -9.31
C MET A 2 9.26 30.33 -8.44
N ASN A 3 8.49 30.54 -7.38
CA ASN A 3 7.87 29.45 -6.63
C ASN A 3 6.82 28.79 -7.52
N SER A 4 7.10 27.60 -8.01
CA SER A 4 6.10 26.75 -8.67
C SER A 4 4.98 26.45 -7.66
N PRO A 5 3.68 26.63 -8.01
CA PRO A 5 2.61 26.25 -7.12
C PRO A 5 2.66 24.73 -6.93
N THR A 6 2.89 24.29 -5.69
CA THR A 6 2.80 22.89 -5.30
C THR A 6 1.39 22.40 -5.62
N ARG A 7 1.27 21.44 -6.54
CA ARG A 7 -0.02 20.81 -6.87
C ARG A 7 -0.64 20.28 -5.58
N PRO A 8 -1.93 20.54 -5.30
CA PRO A 8 -2.58 20.01 -4.11
C PRO A 8 -2.53 18.47 -4.15
N ILE A 9 -1.96 17.87 -3.11
CA ILE A 9 -1.83 16.42 -2.98
C ILE A 9 -3.24 15.84 -2.85
N HIS A 10 -3.55 14.81 -3.64
CA HIS A 10 -4.85 14.16 -3.58
C HIS A 10 -5.03 13.46 -2.21
N PRO A 11 -6.20 13.50 -1.56
CA PRO A 11 -6.39 12.90 -0.23
C PRO A 11 -5.98 11.43 -0.14
N THR A 12 -6.21 10.65 -1.20
CA THR A 12 -5.77 9.25 -1.30
C THR A 12 -4.24 9.13 -1.28
N GLU A 13 -3.53 9.99 -2.00
CA GLU A 13 -2.08 9.99 -2.06
C GLU A 13 -1.47 10.37 -0.70
N LEU A 14 -2.06 11.36 -0.02
CA LEU A 14 -1.67 11.70 1.34
C LEU A 14 -1.84 10.51 2.29
N ARG A 15 -2.98 9.82 2.22
CA ARG A 15 -3.24 8.65 3.07
C ARG A 15 -2.27 7.51 2.80
N ILE A 16 -1.97 7.22 1.53
CA ILE A 16 -0.95 6.23 1.16
C ILE A 16 0.41 6.60 1.76
N ARG A 17 0.84 7.85 1.60
CA ARG A 17 2.12 8.33 2.16
C ARG A 17 2.16 8.22 3.68
N THR A 18 1.08 8.55 4.38
CA THR A 18 0.98 8.40 5.83
C THR A 18 1.13 6.94 6.25
N ILE A 19 0.38 6.03 5.63
CA ILE A 19 0.43 4.58 5.95
C ILE A 19 1.83 4.01 5.72
N LEU A 20 2.48 4.39 4.62
CA LEU A 20 3.80 3.91 4.24
C LEU A 20 4.96 4.63 4.94
N SER A 21 4.67 5.65 5.77
CA SER A 21 5.67 6.36 6.56
C SER A 21 6.07 5.55 7.80
N PRO A 22 7.37 5.42 8.11
CA PRO A 22 7.82 4.75 9.33
C PRO A 22 7.41 5.52 10.60
N GLU A 23 7.21 6.84 10.51
CA GLU A 23 6.82 7.69 11.64
C GLU A 23 5.33 7.53 12.04
N HIS A 24 4.53 6.87 11.20
CA HIS A 24 3.12 6.63 11.48
C HIS A 24 2.93 5.26 12.14
N PRO A 25 2.28 5.15 13.31
CA PRO A 25 1.98 3.84 13.89
C PRO A 25 0.95 3.11 13.01
N LEU A 26 1.38 2.02 12.35
CA LEU A 26 0.53 1.28 11.44
C LEU A 26 -0.58 0.57 12.21
N CYS A 27 -1.84 0.97 11.99
CA CYS A 27 -2.97 0.33 12.64
C CYS A 27 -3.69 -0.65 11.70
N ARG A 28 -4.55 -1.49 12.27
CA ARG A 28 -5.34 -2.47 11.49
C ARG A 28 -6.16 -1.80 10.38
N ASP A 29 -6.76 -0.65 10.66
CA ASP A 29 -7.63 0.06 9.73
C ASP A 29 -6.85 0.64 8.54
N ASP A 30 -5.59 1.01 8.74
CA ASP A 30 -4.70 1.43 7.66
C ASP A 30 -4.43 0.29 6.69
N VAL A 31 -4.12 -0.89 7.22
CA VAL A 31 -3.85 -2.09 6.42
C VAL A 31 -5.11 -2.50 5.65
N VAL A 32 -6.26 -2.56 6.32
CA VAL A 32 -7.54 -2.89 5.68
C VAL A 32 -7.89 -1.88 4.59
N TRP A 33 -7.67 -0.58 4.84
CA TRP A 33 -7.91 0.45 3.85
C TRP A 33 -6.99 0.30 2.64
N MET A 34 -5.70 0.05 2.87
CA MET A 34 -4.71 -0.13 1.80
C MET A 34 -5.00 -1.35 0.93
N LEU A 35 -5.34 -2.50 1.55
CA LEU A 35 -5.78 -3.69 0.83
C LEU A 35 -7.08 -3.43 0.04
N GLY A 36 -8.03 -2.71 0.63
CA GLY A 36 -9.26 -2.30 -0.07
C GLY A 36 -8.97 -1.43 -1.29
N TYR A 37 -8.04 -0.49 -1.17
CA TYR A 37 -7.60 0.39 -2.24
C TYR A 37 -6.90 -0.37 -3.37
N ILE A 38 -5.94 -1.24 -3.06
CA ILE A 38 -5.25 -2.09 -4.05
C ILE A 38 -6.27 -2.96 -4.79
N LYS A 39 -7.15 -3.65 -4.06
CA LYS A 39 -8.20 -4.49 -4.66
C LYS A 39 -9.08 -3.70 -5.62
N LYS A 40 -9.49 -2.49 -5.22
CA LYS A 40 -10.30 -1.61 -6.07
C LYS A 40 -9.55 -1.26 -7.36
N LYS A 41 -8.28 -0.90 -7.26
CA LYS A 41 -7.45 -0.54 -8.42
C LYS A 41 -7.23 -1.68 -9.40
N VAL A 42 -7.09 -2.91 -8.90
CA VAL A 42 -7.07 -4.12 -9.73
C VAL A 42 -8.42 -4.34 -10.41
N ALA A 43 -9.54 -4.17 -9.69
CA ALA A 43 -10.88 -4.34 -10.25
C ALA A 43 -11.24 -3.26 -11.29
N ASP A 44 -10.69 -2.06 -11.13
CA ASP A 44 -10.85 -0.94 -12.06
C ASP A 44 -9.89 -1.04 -13.27
N GLU A 45 -9.09 -2.11 -13.37
CA GLU A 45 -8.05 -2.30 -14.40
C GLU A 45 -7.13 -1.07 -14.54
N ASP A 46 -6.72 -0.50 -13.40
CA ASP A 46 -5.93 0.74 -13.39
C ASP A 46 -4.67 0.59 -14.26
N PRO A 47 -4.39 1.54 -15.18
CA PRO A 47 -3.26 1.45 -16.11
C PRO A 47 -1.93 1.19 -15.40
N ALA A 48 -1.76 1.71 -14.18
CA ALA A 48 -0.55 1.50 -13.41
C ALA A 48 -0.28 0.03 -13.04
N PHE A 49 -1.30 -0.83 -13.04
CA PHE A 49 -1.14 -2.29 -12.94
C PHE A 49 -1.08 -2.96 -14.30
N MET A 50 -1.89 -2.51 -15.26
CA MET A 50 -1.96 -3.14 -16.58
C MET A 50 -0.64 -3.05 -17.35
N ASP A 51 0.14 -2.00 -17.09
CA ASP A 51 1.46 -1.80 -17.71
C ASP A 51 2.59 -2.58 -17.01
N LEU A 52 2.30 -3.25 -15.88
CA LEU A 52 3.31 -4.04 -15.17
C LEU A 52 3.54 -5.40 -15.85
N SER A 53 4.78 -5.88 -15.76
CA SER A 53 5.12 -7.22 -16.21
C SER A 53 4.43 -8.28 -15.34
N GLN A 54 4.13 -9.45 -15.94
CA GLN A 54 3.51 -10.57 -15.22
C GLN A 54 4.27 -10.98 -13.94
N PRO A 55 5.63 -11.08 -13.92
CA PRO A 55 6.36 -11.36 -12.68
C PRO A 55 6.14 -10.29 -11.59
N ARG A 56 6.02 -9.01 -11.96
CA ARG A 56 5.74 -7.94 -11.00
C ARG A 56 4.32 -8.03 -10.45
N LEU A 57 3.34 -8.36 -11.29
CA LEU A 57 1.95 -8.61 -10.85
C LEU A 57 1.86 -9.80 -9.88
N MET A 58 2.57 -10.90 -10.16
CA MET A 58 2.64 -12.03 -9.23
C MET A 58 3.26 -11.62 -7.88
N LYS A 59 4.32 -10.79 -7.90
CA LYS A 59 4.92 -10.23 -6.69
C LYS A 59 3.93 -9.34 -5.93
N ASN A 60 3.22 -8.45 -6.61
CA ASN A 60 2.19 -7.60 -5.99
C ASN A 60 1.10 -8.45 -5.30
N PHE A 61 0.60 -9.48 -6.00
CA PHE A 61 -0.40 -10.40 -5.45
C PHE A 61 0.12 -11.17 -4.22
N LEU A 62 1.34 -11.69 -4.26
CA LEU A 62 1.95 -12.40 -3.14
C LEU A 62 1.96 -11.52 -1.88
N TYR A 63 2.47 -10.30 -1.97
CA TYR A 63 2.54 -9.41 -0.81
C TYR A 63 1.18 -8.91 -0.34
N PHE A 64 0.22 -8.73 -1.26
CA PHE A 64 -1.17 -8.49 -0.91
C PHE A 64 -1.73 -9.63 -0.05
N ALA A 65 -1.48 -10.88 -0.46
CA ALA A 65 -1.95 -12.07 0.25
C ALA A 65 -1.27 -12.22 1.62
N GLU A 66 0.05 -12.02 1.72
CA GLU A 66 0.79 -12.07 2.99
C GLU A 66 0.24 -11.03 4.01
N ALA A 67 0.03 -9.79 3.56
CA ALA A 67 -0.56 -8.75 4.40
C ALA A 67 -2.00 -9.10 4.86
N ALA A 68 -2.81 -9.67 3.97
CA ALA A 68 -4.16 -10.13 4.31
C ALA A 68 -4.14 -11.30 5.31
N MET A 69 -3.22 -12.25 5.14
CA MET A 69 -3.09 -13.40 6.03
C MET A 69 -2.62 -13.00 7.42
N ALA A 70 -1.69 -12.05 7.54
CA ALA A 70 -1.26 -11.51 8.83
C ALA A 70 -2.41 -10.84 9.60
N LEU A 71 -3.30 -10.13 8.90
CA LEU A 71 -4.52 -9.55 9.50
C LEU A 71 -5.47 -10.63 10.04
N ILE A 72 -5.67 -11.71 9.28
CA ILE A 72 -6.56 -12.81 9.66
C ILE A 72 -6.02 -13.56 10.87
N GLN A 73 -4.71 -13.81 10.90
CA GLN A 73 -4.04 -14.58 11.95
C GLN A 73 -3.92 -13.82 13.28
N ARG A 74 -4.33 -12.54 13.35
CA ARG A 74 -4.30 -11.69 14.56
C ARG A 74 -2.97 -11.76 15.33
N ARG A 75 -1.84 -11.80 14.63
CA ARG A 75 -0.54 -11.70 15.30
C ARG A 75 -0.46 -10.35 16.02
N HIS A 76 -0.15 -10.39 17.31
CA HIS A 76 0.05 -9.19 18.11
C HIS A 76 1.21 -8.40 17.50
N CYS A 77 0.89 -7.34 16.73
CA CYS A 77 1.87 -6.51 16.04
C CYS A 77 2.87 -5.94 17.04
N SER A 78 4.02 -6.59 17.15
CA SER A 78 5.23 -5.93 17.63
C SER A 78 5.69 -4.91 16.59
N ASP A 79 6.50 -3.92 16.99
CA ASP A 79 6.99 -2.89 16.06
C ASP A 79 7.71 -3.48 14.84
N GLN A 80 8.43 -4.59 15.01
CA GLN A 80 9.07 -5.33 13.90
C GLN A 80 8.06 -5.94 12.91
N GLU A 81 6.88 -6.34 13.38
CA GLU A 81 5.82 -6.85 12.52
C GLU A 81 5.12 -5.72 11.78
N ALA A 82 5.00 -4.53 12.39
CA ALA A 82 4.44 -3.36 11.73
C ALA A 82 5.31 -2.89 10.56
N ASP A 83 6.64 -2.85 10.73
CA ASP A 83 7.56 -2.50 9.64
C ASP A 83 7.54 -3.52 8.50
N ARG A 84 7.54 -4.82 8.84
CA ARG A 84 7.40 -5.87 7.83
C ARG A 84 6.09 -5.76 7.07
N LEU A 85 4.99 -5.49 7.77
CA LEU A 85 3.66 -5.33 7.14
C LEU A 85 3.64 -4.11 6.22
N ARG A 86 4.29 -3.02 6.62
CA ARG A 86 4.48 -1.83 5.77
C ARG A 86 5.25 -2.14 4.49
N ASP A 87 6.31 -2.94 4.58
CA ASP A 87 7.08 -3.36 3.40
C ASP A 87 6.23 -4.21 2.45
N TRP A 88 5.40 -5.12 3.00
CA TRP A 88 4.45 -5.88 2.19
C TRP A 88 3.43 -4.96 1.50
N LEU A 89 2.88 -3.97 2.22
CA LEU A 89 1.97 -3.00 1.61
C LEU A 89 2.65 -2.18 0.50
N ARG A 90 3.92 -1.81 0.67
CA ARG A 90 4.71 -1.11 -0.36
C ARG A 90 4.90 -1.98 -1.61
N GLU A 91 5.24 -3.25 -1.44
CA GLU A 91 5.38 -4.18 -2.56
C GLU A 91 4.04 -4.51 -3.23
N ALA A 92 2.97 -4.67 -2.46
CA ALA A 92 1.62 -4.95 -2.98
C ALA A 92 1.05 -3.78 -3.79
N SER A 93 1.38 -2.54 -3.41
CA SER A 93 0.93 -1.31 -4.07
C SER A 93 1.91 -0.77 -5.12
N HIS A 94 2.96 -1.53 -5.48
CA HIS A 94 3.93 -1.09 -6.50
C HIS A 94 3.22 -0.74 -7.82
N GLY A 95 3.46 0.49 -8.29
CA GLY A 95 2.76 1.11 -9.42
C GLY A 95 1.76 2.19 -9.00
N LEU A 96 1.23 2.12 -7.78
CA LEU A 96 0.23 3.07 -7.25
C LEU A 96 0.79 4.10 -6.25
N ALA A 97 1.93 3.80 -5.64
CA ALA A 97 2.53 4.52 -4.51
C ALA A 97 3.96 4.93 -4.82
#